data_AF-A0A3M1MD30-F1
#
_entry.id   AF-A0A3M1MD30-F1
#
_cell.length_a   1.000
_cell.length_b   1.000
_cell.length_c   1.000
_cell.angle_alpha   90.00
_cell.angle_beta   90.00
_cell.angle_gamma   90.00
#
_symmetry.space_group_name_H-M   'P 1'
#
loop_
_entity.id
_entity.type
_entity.pdbx_description
1 polymer ?
#
loop_
_entity_poly.entity_id
_entity_poly.type
_entity_poly.pdbx_seq_one_letter_code
_entity_poly.pdbx_strand_id
1 'polypeptide(L)' 'SEHLGSDTFIHVHVDGQAEPLTVRAGGDVDFHHGDTIWLTPDEQHLHRFDQNGLRLA' A
#
# COMPACT_ATOMS: atom_id res chain seq x y z
N SER A 1 -4.81 12.50 -11.25
CA SER A 1 -4.41 11.14 -11.62
C SER A 1 -3.71 11.19 -12.96
N GLU A 2 -2.63 10.44 -13.14
CA GLU A 2 -2.08 10.19 -14.47
C GLU A 2 -2.67 8.85 -14.93
N HIS A 3 -3.64 8.88 -15.85
CA HIS A 3 -4.30 7.68 -16.38
C HIS A 3 -3.38 7.01 -17.41
N LEU A 4 -2.41 6.24 -16.93
CA LEU A 4 -1.56 5.37 -17.75
C LEU A 4 -1.92 3.89 -17.52
N GLY A 5 -3.05 3.43 -18.05
CA GLY A 5 -3.30 2.00 -18.25
C GLY A 5 -4.05 1.25 -17.15
N SER A 6 -3.77 -0.05 -17.04
CA SER A 6 -4.54 -1.04 -16.26
C SER A 6 -4.43 -0.90 -14.75
N ASP A 7 -3.60 0.01 -14.26
CA ASP A 7 -3.19 0.07 -12.87
C ASP A 7 -3.14 1.51 -12.38
N THR A 8 -3.60 1.70 -11.14
CA THR A 8 -3.50 2.95 -10.40
C THR A 8 -2.55 2.75 -9.23
N PHE A 9 -1.57 3.63 -9.09
CA PHE A 9 -0.67 3.67 -7.94
C PHE A 9 -1.10 4.77 -6.99
N ILE A 10 -1.18 4.43 -5.70
CA ILE A 10 -1.67 5.30 -4.63
C ILE A 10 -0.59 5.36 -3.55
N HIS A 11 -0.26 6.56 -3.10
CA HIS A 11 0.60 6.77 -1.93
C HIS A 11 -0.28 6.98 -0.70
N VAL A 12 -0.28 6.00 0.20
CA VAL A 12 -1.15 5.97 1.38
C VAL A 12 -0.35 6.37 2.60
N HIS A 13 -0.75 7.45 3.25
CA HIS A 13 -0.17 7.85 4.53
C HIS A 13 -0.79 7.00 5.64
N VAL A 14 0.04 6.33 6.42
CA VAL A 14 -0.37 5.48 7.54
C VAL A 14 0.16 6.08 8.83
N ASP A 15 -0.73 6.28 9.80
CA ASP A 15 -0.36 6.86 11.09
C ASP A 15 0.78 6.07 11.74
N GLY A 16 1.80 6.79 12.21
CA GLY A 16 2.99 6.20 12.84
C GLY A 16 4.07 5.74 11.86
N GLN A 17 3.87 5.87 10.55
CA GLN A 17 4.93 5.65 9.56
C GLN A 17 5.46 6.98 9.01
N ALA A 18 6.78 7.07 8.83
CA ALA A 18 7.43 8.25 8.27
C ALA A 18 7.22 8.35 6.74
N GLU A 19 7.24 7.20 6.07
CA GLU A 19 7.12 7.10 4.62
C GLU A 19 5.76 6.53 4.22
N PRO A 20 5.16 6.99 3.11
CA PRO A 20 3.88 6.46 2.63
C PRO A 20 4.05 5.04 2.08
N LEU A 21 2.98 4.25 2.18
CA LEU A 21 2.91 2.96 1.53
C LEU A 21 2.47 3.13 0.07
N THR A 22 3.21 2.51 -0.85
CA THR A 22 2.79 2.44 -2.27
C THR A 22 1.84 1.26 -2.46
N VAL A 23 0.61 1.56 -2.85
CA VAL A 23 -0.44 0.57 -3.11
C VAL A 23 -0.76 0.58 -4.61
N ARG A 24 -0.82 -0.60 -5.21
CA ARG A 24 -1.27 -0.79 -6.59
C ARG A 24 -2.70 -1.34 -6.58
N ALA A 25 -3.61 -0.64 -7.23
CA ALA A 25 -4.98 -1.09 -7.47
C ALA A 25 -5.18 -1.31 -8.97
N GLY A 26 -5.99 -2.30 -9.33
CA GLY A 26 -6.33 -2.56 -10.72
C GLY A 26 -7.42 -1.61 -11.24
N GLY A 27 -7.32 -1.23 -12.50
CA GLY A 27 -8.34 -0.50 -13.25
C GLY A 27 -8.50 0.97 -12.88
N ASP A 28 -9.72 1.45 -13.12
CA ASP A 28 -10.19 2.82 -12.87
C ASP A 28 -10.79 2.88 -11.47
N VAL A 29 -9.94 3.20 -10.49
CA VAL A 29 -10.35 3.40 -9.09
C VAL A 29 -10.46 4.90 -8.80
N ASP A 30 -11.65 5.34 -8.40
CA ASP A 30 -11.97 6.74 -8.16
C ASP A 30 -11.59 7.16 -6.73
N PHE A 31 -10.28 7.22 -6.47
CA PHE A 31 -9.74 7.74 -5.21
C PHE A 31 -9.30 9.18 -5.34
N HIS A 32 -9.66 9.99 -4.34
CA HIS A 32 -9.28 11.38 -4.25
C HIS A 32 -8.29 11.61 -3.10
N HIS A 33 -7.48 12.67 -3.22
CA HIS A 33 -6.59 13.06 -2.15
C HIS A 33 -7.41 13.47 -0.90
N GLY A 34 -7.08 12.87 0.25
CA GLY A 34 -7.78 13.10 1.51
C GLY A 34 -8.86 12.04 1.81
N ASP A 35 -9.14 11.13 0.89
CA ASP A 35 -10.00 9.99 1.17
C ASP A 35 -9.39 9.10 2.25
N THR A 36 -10.23 8.64 3.18
CA THR A 36 -9.85 7.59 4.12
C THR A 36 -10.09 6.24 3.48
N ILE A 37 -9.04 5.43 3.39
CA ILE A 37 -9.09 4.08 2.82
C ILE A 37 -8.61 3.05 3.84
N TRP A 38 -8.99 1.79 3.59
CA TRP A 38 -8.60 0.66 4.42
C TRP A 38 -7.76 -0.31 3.59
N LEU A 39 -6.69 -0.81 4.18
CA LEU A 39 -5.79 -1.78 3.55
C LEU A 39 -5.94 -3.13 4.22
N THR A 40 -6.24 -4.16 3.42
CA THR A 40 -6.31 -5.54 3.87
C THR A 40 -5.14 -6.30 3.24
N PRO A 41 -4.03 -6.54 3.97
CA PRO A 41 -2.92 -7.31 3.43
C PRO A 41 -3.33 -8.76 3.22
N ASP A 42 -2.86 -9.36 2.13
CA ASP A 42 -2.93 -10.80 1.95
C ASP A 42 -1.86 -11.47 2.83
N GLU A 43 -2.32 -12.23 3.83
CA GLU A 43 -1.43 -12.90 4.79
C GLU A 43 -0.46 -13.89 4.13
N GLN A 44 -0.81 -14.44 2.96
CA GLN A 44 0.08 -15.35 2.22
C GLN A 44 1.33 -14.64 1.69
N HIS A 45 1.26 -13.31 1.51
CA HIS A 45 2.32 -12.48 0.98
C HIS A 45 2.91 -11.54 2.04
N LEU A 46 2.59 -11.74 3.32
CA LEU A 46 3.10 -10.90 4.40
C LEU A 46 4.51 -11.31 4.83
N HIS A 47 5.47 -10.42 4.62
CA HIS A 47 6.85 -10.62 5.05
C HIS A 47 7.07 -9.98 6.43
N ARG A 48 7.59 -10.76 7.40
CA ARG A 48 7.88 -10.30 8.77
C ARG A 48 9.37 -10.42 9.06
N PHE A 49 9.89 -9.48 9.85
CA PHE A 49 11.30 -9.41 10.20
C PHE A 49 11.48 -9.19 11.71
N ASP A 50 12.54 -9.75 12.28
CA ASP A 50 12.92 -9.53 13.67
C ASP A 50 13.66 -8.19 13.85
N GLN A 51 14.05 -7.89 15.09
CA GLN A 51 14.75 -6.64 15.43
C GLN A 51 16.15 -6.54 14.81
N ASN A 52 16.74 -7.66 14.38
CA ASN A 52 18.01 -7.71 13.68
C ASN A 52 17.83 -7.64 12.15
N GLY A 53 16.59 -7.50 11.66
CA GLY A 53 16.25 -7.48 10.24
C GLY A 53 16.22 -8.87 9.60
N LEU A 54 16.26 -9.95 10.37
CA LEU A 54 16.17 -11.32 9.85
C LEU A 54 14.72 -11.69 9.59
N ARG A 55 14.46 -12.34 8.46
CA ARG A 55 13.12 -12.81 8.09
C ARG A 55 12.62 -13.84 9.13
N LEU A 56 11.39 -13.65 9.58
CA LEU A 56 10.65 -14.63 10.37
C LEU A 56 9.97 -15.64 9.43
N ALA A 57 10.01 -16.92 9.81
CA ALA A 57 9.38 -18.02 9.08
C ALA A 57 7.87 -18.03 9.25
#